data_AF-M2XFW1-F1
#
_entry.id   AF-M2XFW1-F1
#
_cell.length_a   1.000
_cell.length_b   1.000
_cell.length_c   1.000
_cell.angle_alpha   90.00
_cell.angle_beta   90.00
_cell.angle_gamma   90.00
#
_symmetry.space_group_name_H-M   'P 1'
#
loop_
_entity.id
_entity.type
_entity.pdbx_description
1 polymer ?
#
loop_
_entity_poly.entity_id
_entity_poly.type
_entity_poly.pdbx_seq_one_letter_code
_entity_poly.pdbx_strand_id
1 'polypeptide(L)'
;MERQLLSLREEKDGLEKQHYQVQAEQLENEAQWTENWNKIETLERELKEKTSENRQLENTLHSQQQEWNRLQQEMKEKEQENKELQESVRSLVEQVNQLSSWKVQSRTEFHNTLWGNKRLAEELKEANNVIERQEREKEQLVQDKATLVEKLSQLETKWQLQTKEWKGKEKQLEEELERVRMMEQEVSHKLQEKQEHISHLDRKLEEANQHIQNMKEKTKREKEEWQRLYQSFFEESKETKLYHTISEEDKRSYEKDSSDRRVSLKRPRYTEEEEEEEIEDEETDLADLHTQDLLQSILHELEEQAPQLEVQRKELERAVQSERQLVMQLERSRIEMDKLRTNNKYLEEQRSILESQVEELKQKKQSLERRMLLALREKDMNSENILDTHFQGLVQRLEWLAEETEDKSRFVRSSTPSTVSRSLFQTNSVVKSREKPSSSFKSLAQEVKELLRRQETLITTLIQQKDLYRSLVEEEILKPKSGC
;
A
#
# COMPACT_ATOMS: atom_id res chain seq x y z
N MET A 1 -88.95 120.93 107.80
CA MET A 1 -89.22 119.48 107.69
C MET A 1 -89.64 119.09 106.27
N GLU A 2 -90.65 119.70 105.65
CA GLU A 2 -91.13 119.31 104.31
C GLU A 2 -90.10 119.42 103.18
N ARG A 3 -89.23 120.45 103.17
CA ARG A 3 -88.14 120.57 102.18
C ARG A 3 -87.08 119.46 102.27
N GLN A 4 -86.83 118.94 103.48
CA GLN A 4 -85.89 117.83 103.67
C GLN A 4 -86.51 116.50 103.22
N LEU A 5 -87.82 116.31 103.39
CA LEU A 5 -88.54 115.15 102.86
C LEU A 5 -88.61 115.15 101.33
N LEU A 6 -88.75 116.32 100.70
CA LEU A 6 -88.69 116.45 99.23
C LEU A 6 -87.29 116.12 98.69
N SER A 7 -86.24 116.66 99.31
CA SER A 7 -84.84 116.35 98.94
C SER A 7 -84.52 114.87 99.09
N LEU A 8 -85.00 114.22 100.16
CA LEU A 8 -84.83 112.78 100.36
C LEU A 8 -85.64 111.95 99.35
N ARG A 9 -86.76 112.47 98.85
CA ARG A 9 -87.57 111.82 97.81
C ARG A 9 -86.89 111.93 96.44
N GLU A 10 -86.38 113.10 96.10
CA GLU A 10 -85.61 113.33 94.88
C GLU A 10 -84.29 112.53 94.88
N GLU A 11 -83.63 112.42 96.04
CA GLU A 11 -82.45 111.57 96.21
C GLU A 11 -82.81 110.07 96.10
N LYS A 12 -83.94 109.63 96.69
CA LYS A 12 -84.44 108.26 96.54
C LYS A 12 -84.81 107.94 95.09
N ASP A 13 -85.54 108.83 94.41
CA ASP A 13 -85.96 108.65 93.02
C ASP A 13 -84.73 108.71 92.07
N GLY A 14 -83.73 109.54 92.39
CA GLY A 14 -82.44 109.59 91.71
C GLY A 14 -81.62 108.32 91.90
N LEU A 15 -81.58 107.77 93.12
CA LEU A 15 -80.94 106.50 93.45
C LEU A 15 -81.68 105.31 92.82
N GLU A 16 -83.01 105.32 92.77
CA GLU A 16 -83.81 104.32 92.07
C GLU A 16 -83.55 104.38 90.56
N LYS A 17 -83.46 105.58 89.98
CA LYS A 17 -83.11 105.75 88.56
C LYS A 17 -81.69 105.27 88.26
N GLN A 18 -80.72 105.57 89.13
CA GLN A 18 -79.36 105.03 89.03
C GLN A 18 -79.34 103.51 89.19
N HIS A 19 -80.13 102.96 90.12
CA HIS A 19 -80.26 101.51 90.30
C HIS A 19 -80.82 100.85 89.04
N TYR A 20 -81.91 101.37 88.46
CA TYR A 20 -82.47 100.84 87.21
C TYR A 20 -81.53 101.01 86.02
N GLN A 21 -80.76 102.10 85.96
CA GLN A 21 -79.77 102.30 84.90
C GLN A 21 -78.60 101.31 85.04
N VAL A 22 -78.06 101.13 86.24
CA VAL A 22 -77.04 100.12 86.52
C VAL A 22 -77.58 98.72 86.24
N GLN A 23 -78.83 98.44 86.58
CA GLN A 23 -79.47 97.16 86.29
C GLN A 23 -79.67 96.93 84.78
N ALA A 24 -80.03 97.96 84.02
CA ALA A 24 -80.12 97.90 82.57
C ALA A 24 -78.75 97.69 81.92
N GLU A 25 -77.71 98.41 82.37
CA GLU A 25 -76.33 98.22 81.93
C GLU A 25 -75.80 96.82 82.30
N GLN A 26 -76.18 96.27 83.46
CA GLN A 26 -75.86 94.89 83.83
C GLN A 26 -76.52 93.88 82.89
N LEU A 27 -77.82 94.02 82.60
CA LEU A 27 -78.53 93.14 81.67
C LEU A 27 -78.00 93.25 80.23
N GLU A 28 -77.62 94.46 79.78
CA GLU A 28 -77.00 94.67 78.47
C GLU A 28 -75.62 94.03 78.41
N ASN A 29 -74.80 94.19 79.46
CA ASN A 29 -73.52 93.50 79.56
C ASN A 29 -73.72 91.98 79.56
N GLU A 30 -74.67 91.43 80.31
CA GLU A 30 -75.00 90.00 80.28
C GLU A 30 -75.44 89.53 78.89
N ALA A 31 -76.24 90.31 78.17
CA ALA A 31 -76.62 90.02 76.79
C ALA A 31 -75.41 90.02 75.85
N GLN A 32 -74.51 91.00 75.98
CA GLN A 32 -73.26 91.03 75.20
C GLN A 32 -72.32 89.87 75.56
N TRP A 33 -72.22 89.50 76.85
CA TRP A 33 -71.43 88.36 77.31
C TRP A 33 -71.98 87.05 76.72
N THR A 34 -73.29 86.85 76.73
CA THR A 34 -73.93 85.66 76.14
C THR A 34 -73.78 85.62 74.61
N GLU A 35 -73.93 86.76 73.92
CA GLU A 35 -73.70 86.85 72.47
C GLU A 35 -72.24 86.55 72.12
N ASN A 36 -71.27 87.15 72.83
CA ASN A 36 -69.86 86.89 72.64
C ASN A 36 -69.51 85.42 72.93
N TRP A 37 -70.11 84.83 73.97
CA TRP A 37 -69.93 83.42 74.29
C TRP A 37 -70.45 82.49 73.17
N ASN A 38 -71.65 82.77 72.63
CA ASN A 38 -72.21 82.01 71.50
C ASN A 38 -71.33 82.14 70.24
N LYS A 39 -70.75 83.32 70.00
CA LYS A 39 -69.81 83.55 68.89
C LYS A 39 -68.52 82.77 69.09
N ILE A 40 -67.97 82.75 70.29
CA ILE A 40 -66.79 81.92 70.64
C ILE A 40 -67.12 80.45 70.39
N GLU A 41 -68.24 79.94 70.88
CA GLU A 41 -68.63 78.53 70.70
C GLU A 41 -68.81 78.17 69.20
N THR A 42 -69.35 79.09 68.40
CA THR A 42 -69.51 78.91 66.95
C THR A 42 -68.16 78.87 66.24
N LEU A 43 -67.26 79.81 66.54
CA LEU A 43 -65.91 79.84 66.00
C LEU A 43 -65.10 78.60 66.42
N GLU A 44 -65.27 78.11 67.66
CA GLU A 44 -64.66 76.86 68.11
C GLU A 44 -65.16 75.65 67.31
N ARG A 45 -66.46 75.63 66.96
CA ARG A 45 -67.04 74.56 66.13
C ARG A 45 -66.49 74.60 64.71
N GLU A 46 -66.44 75.78 64.09
CA GLU A 46 -65.87 75.98 62.76
C GLU A 46 -64.38 75.63 62.74
N LEU A 47 -63.62 76.01 63.78
CA LEU A 47 -62.21 75.65 63.90
C LEU A 47 -62.03 74.13 64.01
N LYS A 48 -62.87 73.45 64.80
CA LYS A 48 -62.85 71.98 64.91
C LYS A 48 -63.19 71.30 63.58
N GLU A 49 -64.19 71.81 62.85
CA GLU A 49 -64.57 71.31 61.52
C GLU A 49 -63.47 71.54 60.48
N LYS A 50 -62.89 72.73 60.40
CA LYS A 50 -61.76 73.00 59.51
C LYS A 50 -60.53 72.16 59.87
N THR A 51 -60.31 71.91 61.15
CA THR A 51 -59.23 71.02 61.60
C THR A 51 -59.49 69.56 61.19
N SER A 52 -60.74 69.09 61.23
CA SER A 52 -61.07 67.73 60.78
C SER A 52 -61.01 67.58 59.27
N GLU A 53 -61.50 68.56 58.50
CA GLU A 53 -61.34 68.63 57.04
C GLU A 53 -59.86 68.64 56.64
N ASN A 54 -59.02 69.44 57.32
CA ASN A 54 -57.60 69.50 57.01
C ASN A 54 -56.91 68.16 57.27
N ARG A 55 -57.25 67.48 58.38
CA ARG A 55 -56.78 66.11 58.65
C ARG A 55 -57.23 65.11 57.58
N GLN A 56 -58.46 65.24 57.07
CA GLN A 56 -58.94 64.39 55.97
C GLN A 56 -58.14 64.64 54.69
N LEU A 57 -57.87 65.91 54.34
CA LEU A 57 -57.05 66.26 53.18
C LEU A 57 -55.62 65.73 53.31
N GLU A 58 -54.99 65.89 54.48
CA GLU A 58 -53.67 65.32 54.79
C GLU A 58 -53.66 63.79 54.59
N ASN A 59 -54.69 63.10 55.07
CA ASN A 59 -54.83 61.65 54.86
C ASN A 59 -54.99 61.28 53.38
N THR A 60 -55.78 62.03 52.61
CA THR A 60 -55.94 61.79 51.16
C THR A 60 -54.64 62.05 50.41
N LEU A 61 -53.90 63.12 50.75
CA LEU A 61 -52.60 63.43 50.17
C LEU A 61 -51.59 62.33 50.49
N HIS A 62 -51.56 61.84 51.73
CA HIS A 62 -50.70 60.72 52.11
C HIS A 62 -51.05 59.43 51.36
N SER A 63 -52.34 59.12 51.20
CA SER A 63 -52.80 57.97 50.43
C SER A 63 -52.41 58.06 48.95
N GLN A 64 -52.58 59.23 48.32
CA GLN A 64 -52.17 59.46 46.93
C GLN A 64 -50.65 59.37 46.78
N GLN A 65 -49.88 59.85 47.76
CA GLN A 65 -48.42 59.72 47.75
C GLN A 65 -47.98 58.25 47.85
N GLN A 66 -48.67 57.43 48.64
CA GLN A 66 -48.42 55.99 48.71
C GLN A 66 -48.73 55.29 47.38
N GLU A 67 -49.86 55.63 46.75
CA GLU A 67 -50.23 55.09 45.43
C GLU A 67 -49.23 55.50 44.34
N TRP A 68 -48.77 56.75 44.36
CA TRP A 68 -47.72 57.24 43.45
C TRP A 68 -46.42 56.45 43.61
N ASN A 69 -45.98 56.24 44.86
CA ASN A 69 -44.77 55.46 45.15
C ASN A 69 -44.92 54.00 44.69
N ARG A 70 -46.11 53.41 44.87
CA ARG A 70 -46.42 52.05 44.39
C ARG A 70 -46.36 51.96 42.87
N LEU A 71 -47.00 52.86 42.14
CA LEU A 71 -46.98 52.89 40.68
C LEU A 71 -45.56 53.11 40.14
N GLN A 72 -44.75 53.93 40.82
CA GLN A 72 -43.34 54.12 40.45
C GLN A 72 -42.52 52.84 40.64
N GLN A 73 -42.82 52.03 41.66
CA GLN A 73 -42.21 50.73 41.84
C GLN A 73 -42.66 49.73 40.76
N GLU A 74 -43.97 49.64 40.49
CA GLU A 74 -44.50 48.78 39.41
C GLU A 74 -43.89 49.14 38.04
N MET A 75 -43.71 50.43 37.74
CA MET A 75 -43.02 50.90 36.52
C MET A 75 -41.57 50.41 36.45
N LYS A 76 -40.82 50.47 37.55
CA LYS A 76 -39.42 49.98 37.60
C LYS A 76 -39.35 48.47 37.44
N GLU A 77 -40.27 47.73 38.05
CA GLU A 77 -40.37 46.27 37.90
C GLU A 77 -40.68 45.89 36.45
N LYS A 78 -41.62 46.59 35.80
CA LYS A 78 -41.93 46.36 34.38
C LYS A 78 -40.79 46.74 33.44
N GLU A 79 -40.03 47.78 33.76
CA GLU A 79 -38.83 48.12 32.98
C GLU A 79 -37.75 47.03 33.10
N GLN A 80 -37.60 46.44 34.29
CA GLN A 80 -36.67 45.34 34.52
C GLN A 80 -37.12 44.07 33.78
N GLU A 81 -38.39 43.67 33.88
CA GLU A 81 -38.96 42.55 33.11
C GLU A 81 -38.74 42.74 31.60
N ASN A 82 -38.90 43.97 31.09
CA ASN A 82 -38.68 44.27 29.67
C ASN A 82 -37.20 44.14 29.28
N LYS A 83 -36.25 44.53 30.14
CA LYS A 83 -34.81 44.32 29.92
C LYS A 83 -34.47 42.83 29.85
N GLU A 84 -35.01 42.04 30.77
CA GLU A 84 -34.81 40.58 30.79
C GLU A 84 -35.40 39.92 29.53
N LEU A 85 -36.59 40.33 29.09
CA LEU A 85 -37.18 39.87 27.83
C LEU A 85 -36.34 40.25 26.62
N GLN A 86 -35.77 41.47 26.57
CA GLN A 86 -34.88 41.89 25.49
C GLN A 86 -33.60 41.06 25.44
N GLU A 87 -33.02 40.72 26.58
CA GLU A 87 -31.84 39.84 26.66
C GLU A 87 -32.19 38.42 26.21
N SER A 88 -33.35 37.89 26.60
CA SER A 88 -33.86 36.60 26.15
C SER A 88 -34.05 36.57 24.62
N VAL A 89 -34.68 37.60 24.04
CA VAL A 89 -34.85 37.74 22.58
C VAL A 89 -33.49 37.82 21.87
N ARG A 90 -32.54 38.57 22.41
CA ARG A 90 -31.18 38.67 21.85
C ARG A 90 -30.47 37.30 21.86
N SER A 91 -30.60 36.54 22.94
CA SER A 91 -30.06 35.18 23.06
C SER A 91 -30.68 34.22 22.04
N LEU A 92 -32.00 34.26 21.87
CA LEU A 92 -32.70 33.44 20.88
C LEU A 92 -32.28 33.78 19.43
N VAL A 93 -32.10 35.07 19.11
CA VAL A 93 -31.60 35.50 17.80
C VAL A 93 -30.20 34.93 17.54
N GLU A 94 -29.32 34.95 18.53
CA GLU A 94 -27.98 34.36 18.41
C GLU A 94 -28.05 32.83 18.17
N GLN A 95 -28.92 32.12 18.89
CA GLN A 95 -29.14 30.68 18.66
C GLN A 95 -29.67 30.38 17.25
N VAL A 96 -30.60 31.20 16.74
CA VAL A 96 -31.12 31.06 15.36
C VAL A 96 -30.03 31.32 14.32
N ASN A 97 -29.15 32.28 14.55
CA ASN A 97 -28.00 32.55 13.67
C ASN A 97 -27.01 31.39 13.67
N GLN A 98 -26.72 30.80 14.83
CA GLN A 98 -25.85 29.63 14.96
C GLN A 98 -26.44 28.41 14.24
N LEU A 99 -27.74 28.13 14.41
CA LEU A 99 -28.44 27.05 13.69
C LEU A 99 -28.43 27.28 12.17
N SER A 100 -28.58 28.53 11.73
CA SER A 100 -28.51 28.89 10.32
C SER A 100 -27.12 28.67 9.74
N SER A 101 -26.07 29.04 10.47
CA SER A 101 -24.67 28.76 10.10
C SER A 101 -24.42 27.25 10.00
N TRP A 102 -24.85 26.49 10.99
CA TRP A 102 -24.73 25.02 10.99
C TRP A 102 -25.46 24.39 9.80
N LYS A 103 -26.68 24.84 9.47
CA LYS A 103 -27.44 24.37 8.30
C LYS A 103 -26.68 24.61 6.99
N VAL A 104 -26.04 25.77 6.83
CA VAL A 104 -25.22 26.07 5.64
C VAL A 104 -23.97 25.17 5.60
N GLN A 105 -23.31 24.96 6.73
CA GLN A 105 -22.15 24.08 6.84
C GLN A 105 -22.52 22.63 6.49
N SER A 106 -23.56 22.07 7.10
CA SER A 106 -24.02 20.71 6.81
C SER A 106 -24.43 20.52 5.35
N ARG A 107 -25.05 21.54 4.72
CA ARG A 107 -25.36 21.50 3.29
C ARG A 107 -24.10 21.47 2.42
N THR A 108 -23.06 22.20 2.80
CA THR A 108 -21.77 22.23 2.10
C THR A 108 -21.05 20.89 2.22
N GLU A 109 -21.01 20.34 3.43
CA GLU A 109 -20.45 19.00 3.70
C GLU A 109 -21.19 17.92 2.90
N PHE A 110 -22.53 17.94 2.91
CA PHE A 110 -23.34 17.02 2.12
C PHE A 110 -23.06 17.11 0.61
N HIS A 111 -22.97 18.33 0.06
CA HIS A 111 -22.61 18.52 -1.34
C HIS A 111 -21.20 18.01 -1.66
N ASN A 112 -20.22 18.23 -0.78
CA ASN A 112 -18.87 17.71 -0.96
C ASN A 112 -18.85 16.18 -0.94
N THR A 113 -19.61 15.54 -0.03
CA THR A 113 -19.77 14.09 0.00
C THR A 113 -20.42 13.56 -1.28
N LEU A 114 -21.45 14.22 -1.79
CA LEU A 114 -22.07 13.84 -3.07
C LEU A 114 -21.10 13.95 -4.25
N TRP A 115 -20.30 15.01 -4.32
CA TRP A 115 -19.26 15.17 -5.33
C TRP A 115 -18.16 14.11 -5.21
N GLY A 116 -17.74 13.80 -3.99
CA GLY A 116 -16.80 12.70 -3.71
C GLY A 116 -17.33 11.35 -4.18
N ASN A 117 -18.60 11.03 -3.86
CA ASN A 117 -19.24 9.79 -4.29
C ASN A 117 -19.38 9.71 -5.82
N LYS A 118 -19.70 10.82 -6.49
CA LYS A 118 -19.76 10.87 -7.96
C LYS A 118 -18.41 10.56 -8.59
N ARG A 119 -17.34 11.17 -8.05
CA ARG A 119 -15.97 10.92 -8.51
C ARG A 119 -15.56 9.46 -8.30
N LEU A 120 -15.84 8.90 -7.12
CA LEU A 120 -15.58 7.48 -6.85
C LEU A 120 -16.34 6.55 -7.80
N ALA A 121 -17.58 6.88 -8.18
CA ALA A 121 -18.33 6.11 -9.17
C ALA A 121 -17.70 6.17 -10.57
N GLU A 122 -17.16 7.33 -10.97
CA GLU A 122 -16.40 7.48 -12.22
C GLU A 122 -15.10 6.67 -12.20
N GLU A 123 -14.35 6.70 -11.10
CA GLU A 123 -13.13 5.91 -10.91
C GLU A 123 -13.42 4.40 -10.92
N LEU A 124 -14.53 3.94 -10.31
CA LEU A 124 -14.98 2.55 -10.37
C LEU A 124 -15.37 2.13 -11.80
N LYS A 125 -16.02 3.02 -12.56
CA LYS A 125 -16.36 2.75 -13.96
C LYS A 125 -15.10 2.61 -14.81
N GLU A 126 -14.10 3.46 -14.59
CA GLU A 126 -12.82 3.38 -15.29
C GLU A 126 -12.06 2.09 -14.94
N ALA A 127 -12.00 1.72 -13.66
CA ALA A 127 -11.41 0.45 -13.21
C ALA A 127 -12.10 -0.76 -13.87
N ASN A 128 -13.44 -0.74 -13.97
CA ASN A 128 -14.19 -1.80 -14.64
C ASN A 128 -13.84 -1.90 -16.13
N ASN A 129 -13.69 -0.76 -16.83
CA ASN A 129 -13.27 -0.76 -18.24
C ASN A 129 -11.86 -1.36 -18.43
N VAL A 130 -10.96 -1.15 -17.47
CA VAL A 130 -9.61 -1.76 -17.48
C VAL A 130 -9.71 -3.28 -17.30
N ILE A 131 -10.53 -3.75 -16.37
CA ILE A 131 -10.77 -5.19 -16.16
C ILE A 131 -11.32 -5.83 -17.45
N GLU A 132 -12.34 -5.25 -18.07
CA GLU A 132 -12.89 -5.77 -19.33
C GLU A 132 -11.85 -5.80 -20.46
N ARG A 133 -10.93 -4.83 -20.52
CA ARG A 133 -9.84 -4.84 -21.51
C ARG A 133 -8.88 -5.99 -21.25
N GLN A 134 -8.47 -6.19 -20.00
CA GLN A 134 -7.59 -7.29 -19.61
C GLN A 134 -8.22 -8.67 -19.85
N GLU A 135 -9.54 -8.80 -19.65
CA GLU A 135 -10.27 -10.03 -19.97
C GLU A 135 -10.23 -10.33 -21.47
N ARG A 136 -10.48 -9.34 -22.34
CA ARG A 136 -10.35 -9.50 -23.80
C ARG A 136 -8.93 -9.85 -24.22
N GLU A 137 -7.91 -9.22 -23.63
CA GLU A 137 -6.50 -9.56 -23.89
C GLU A 137 -6.17 -11.00 -23.48
N LYS A 138 -6.69 -11.45 -22.32
CA LYS A 138 -6.53 -12.83 -21.86
C LYS A 138 -7.21 -13.82 -22.79
N GLU A 139 -8.43 -13.53 -23.26
CA GLU A 139 -9.13 -14.35 -24.25
C GLU A 139 -8.34 -14.46 -25.55
N GLN A 140 -7.78 -13.35 -26.04
CA GLN A 140 -6.93 -13.35 -27.23
C GLN A 140 -5.68 -14.21 -27.03
N LEU A 141 -4.99 -14.08 -25.89
CA LEU A 141 -3.81 -14.91 -25.56
C LEU A 141 -4.15 -16.40 -25.47
N VAL A 142 -5.35 -16.75 -24.99
CA VAL A 142 -5.84 -18.14 -24.97
C VAL A 142 -6.05 -18.65 -26.39
N GLN A 143 -6.62 -17.85 -27.29
CA GLN A 143 -6.78 -18.20 -28.71
C GLN A 143 -5.41 -18.37 -29.38
N ASP A 144 -4.51 -17.41 -29.21
CA ASP A 144 -3.15 -17.46 -29.78
C ASP A 144 -2.41 -18.71 -29.30
N LYS A 145 -2.49 -19.02 -28.00
CA LYS A 145 -1.93 -20.26 -27.43
C LYS A 145 -2.53 -21.51 -28.09
N ALA A 146 -3.85 -21.56 -28.31
CA ALA A 146 -4.48 -22.69 -28.97
C ALA A 146 -3.96 -22.87 -30.41
N THR A 147 -3.82 -21.79 -31.17
CA THR A 147 -3.26 -21.86 -32.53
C THR A 147 -1.80 -22.31 -32.55
N LEU A 148 -0.99 -21.90 -31.56
CA LEU A 148 0.40 -22.34 -31.42
C LEU A 148 0.48 -23.83 -31.08
N VAL A 149 -0.38 -24.32 -30.19
CA VAL A 149 -0.46 -25.76 -29.87
C VAL A 149 -0.85 -26.57 -31.11
N GLU A 150 -1.79 -26.08 -31.92
CA GLU A 150 -2.15 -26.73 -33.18
C GLU A 150 -0.97 -26.77 -34.16
N LYS A 151 -0.26 -25.65 -34.35
CA LYS A 151 0.96 -25.59 -35.19
C LYS A 151 2.04 -26.55 -34.70
N LEU A 152 2.26 -26.64 -33.38
CA LEU A 152 3.22 -27.58 -32.79
C LEU A 152 2.80 -29.03 -33.06
N SER A 153 1.51 -29.37 -32.93
CA SER A 153 1.01 -30.70 -33.28
C SER A 153 1.19 -31.03 -34.77
N GLN A 154 0.97 -30.06 -35.66
CA GLN A 154 1.24 -30.22 -37.08
C GLN A 154 2.74 -30.41 -37.39
N LEU A 155 3.63 -29.71 -36.69
CA LEU A 155 5.08 -29.89 -36.84
C LEU A 155 5.53 -31.25 -36.30
N GLU A 156 5.00 -31.69 -35.16
CA GLU A 156 5.28 -32.99 -34.58
C GLU A 156 4.86 -34.13 -35.52
N THR A 157 3.67 -34.05 -36.11
CA THR A 157 3.22 -35.04 -37.12
C THR A 157 4.09 -35.05 -38.37
N LYS A 158 4.51 -33.87 -38.88
CA LYS A 158 5.48 -33.79 -39.99
C LYS A 158 6.82 -34.42 -39.63
N TRP A 159 7.35 -34.14 -38.45
CA TRP A 159 8.60 -34.71 -37.96
C TRP A 159 8.51 -36.24 -37.80
N GLN A 160 7.39 -36.75 -37.28
CA GLN A 160 7.15 -38.20 -37.18
C GLN A 160 7.09 -38.87 -38.56
N LEU A 161 6.45 -38.23 -39.55
CA LEU A 161 6.40 -38.73 -40.93
C LEU A 161 7.80 -38.75 -41.56
N GLN A 162 8.55 -37.66 -41.46
CA GLN A 162 9.93 -37.60 -41.96
C GLN A 162 10.81 -38.67 -41.28
N THR A 163 10.67 -38.86 -39.97
CA THR A 163 11.40 -39.90 -39.24
C THR A 163 11.07 -41.30 -39.76
N LYS A 164 9.80 -41.57 -40.09
CA LYS A 164 9.39 -42.84 -40.72
C LYS A 164 9.97 -43.00 -42.12
N GLU A 165 10.00 -41.94 -42.92
CA GLU A 165 10.62 -41.94 -44.25
C GLU A 165 12.13 -42.22 -44.17
N TRP A 166 12.83 -41.57 -43.25
CA TRP A 166 14.27 -41.79 -43.02
C TRP A 166 14.56 -43.21 -42.58
N LYS A 167 13.81 -43.78 -41.63
CA LYS A 167 13.93 -45.20 -41.24
C LYS A 167 13.63 -46.15 -42.40
N GLY A 168 12.70 -45.79 -43.27
CA GLY A 168 12.41 -46.55 -44.49
C GLY A 168 13.59 -46.56 -45.45
N LYS A 169 14.21 -45.40 -45.69
CA LYS A 169 15.42 -45.28 -46.52
C LYS A 169 16.63 -45.97 -45.90
N GLU A 170 16.82 -45.84 -44.58
CA GLU A 170 17.87 -46.53 -43.83
C GLU A 170 17.76 -48.04 -44.02
N LYS A 171 16.56 -48.61 -43.86
CA LYS A 171 16.32 -50.03 -44.12
C LYS A 171 16.59 -50.43 -45.58
N GLN A 172 16.20 -49.60 -46.55
CA GLN A 172 16.51 -49.86 -47.97
C GLN A 172 18.03 -49.89 -48.21
N LEU A 173 18.77 -48.94 -47.64
CA LEU A 173 20.22 -48.90 -47.73
C LEU A 173 20.88 -50.09 -47.03
N GLU A 174 20.36 -50.53 -45.88
CA GLU A 174 20.81 -51.75 -45.21
C GLU A 174 20.59 -53.00 -46.07
N GLU A 175 19.43 -53.13 -46.72
CA GLU A 175 19.13 -54.21 -47.65
C GLU A 175 20.03 -54.18 -48.89
N GLU A 176 20.33 -52.99 -49.45
CA GLU A 176 21.26 -52.82 -50.56
C GLU A 176 22.70 -53.15 -50.16
N LEU A 177 23.16 -52.69 -49.00
CA LEU A 177 24.46 -53.03 -48.43
C LEU A 177 24.61 -54.55 -48.25
N GLU A 178 23.56 -55.23 -47.76
CA GLU A 178 23.60 -56.69 -47.60
C GLU A 178 23.64 -57.41 -48.95
N ARG A 179 22.92 -56.92 -49.98
CA ARG A 179 23.06 -57.44 -51.35
C ARG A 179 24.47 -57.26 -51.89
N VAL A 180 25.09 -56.10 -51.65
CA VAL A 180 26.48 -55.82 -52.04
C VAL A 180 27.43 -56.78 -51.33
N ARG A 181 27.28 -57.00 -50.02
CA ARG A 181 28.08 -58.00 -49.28
C ARG A 181 27.94 -59.40 -49.84
N MET A 182 26.72 -59.82 -50.19
CA MET A 182 26.49 -61.13 -50.81
C MET A 182 27.18 -61.22 -52.18
N MET A 183 27.10 -60.17 -53.00
CA MET A 183 27.82 -60.10 -54.28
C MET A 183 29.34 -60.10 -54.08
N GLU A 184 29.87 -59.37 -53.10
CA GLU A 184 31.30 -59.37 -52.76
C GLU A 184 31.78 -60.76 -52.32
N GLN A 185 30.98 -61.48 -51.52
CA GLN A 185 31.27 -62.87 -51.14
C GLN A 185 31.26 -63.80 -52.36
N GLU A 186 30.27 -63.68 -53.26
CA GLU A 186 30.22 -64.46 -54.49
C GLU A 186 31.41 -64.19 -55.43
N VAL A 187 31.78 -62.91 -55.60
CA VAL A 187 32.94 -62.50 -56.39
C VAL A 187 34.22 -63.03 -55.74
N SER A 188 34.35 -62.92 -54.42
CA SER A 188 35.49 -63.45 -53.67
C SER A 188 35.61 -64.97 -53.83
N HIS A 189 34.50 -65.70 -53.75
CA HIS A 189 34.46 -67.14 -53.98
C HIS A 189 34.87 -67.50 -55.42
N LYS A 190 34.30 -66.83 -56.43
CA LYS A 190 34.68 -67.03 -57.84
C LYS A 190 36.16 -66.71 -58.08
N LEU A 191 36.67 -65.65 -57.45
CA LEU A 191 38.07 -65.25 -57.57
C LEU A 191 38.98 -66.30 -56.91
N GLN A 192 38.58 -66.84 -55.76
CA GLN A 192 39.26 -67.96 -55.11
C GLN A 192 39.26 -69.22 -56.00
N GLU A 193 38.12 -69.63 -56.57
CA GLU A 193 38.04 -70.75 -57.52
C GLU A 193 38.97 -70.55 -58.73
N LYS A 194 39.03 -69.32 -59.26
CA LYS A 194 39.95 -68.98 -60.37
C LYS A 194 41.41 -69.05 -59.92
N GLN A 195 41.72 -68.58 -58.71
CA GLN A 195 43.06 -68.65 -58.14
C GLN A 195 43.51 -70.10 -57.91
N GLU A 196 42.61 -70.96 -57.44
CA GLU A 196 42.83 -72.39 -57.29
C GLU A 196 43.03 -73.07 -58.67
N HIS A 197 42.25 -72.67 -59.68
CA HIS A 197 42.42 -73.16 -61.05
C HIS A 197 43.77 -72.73 -61.66
N ILE A 198 44.20 -71.48 -61.44
CA ILE A 198 45.52 -70.99 -61.84
C ILE A 198 46.60 -71.81 -61.13
N SER A 199 46.50 -71.97 -59.82
CA SER A 199 47.46 -72.77 -59.03
C SER A 199 47.55 -74.22 -59.53
N HIS A 200 46.43 -74.81 -59.95
CA HIS A 200 46.39 -76.13 -60.56
C HIS A 200 47.03 -76.17 -61.96
N LEU A 201 46.85 -75.13 -62.78
CA LEU A 201 47.52 -74.99 -64.07
C LEU A 201 49.02 -74.79 -63.90
N ASP A 202 49.46 -73.95 -62.96
CA ASP A 202 50.88 -73.74 -62.64
C ASP A 202 51.53 -75.05 -62.21
N ARG A 203 50.84 -75.85 -61.39
CA ARG A 203 51.31 -77.20 -61.01
C ARG A 203 51.47 -78.11 -62.22
N LYS A 204 50.53 -78.11 -63.17
CA LYS A 204 50.64 -78.88 -64.42
C LYS A 204 51.76 -78.38 -65.33
N LEU A 205 51.96 -77.07 -65.38
CA LEU A 205 53.05 -76.46 -66.13
C LEU A 205 54.40 -76.84 -65.52
N GLU A 206 54.51 -76.86 -64.19
CA GLU A 206 55.68 -77.35 -63.47
C GLU A 206 55.93 -78.83 -63.74
N GLU A 207 54.89 -79.68 -63.69
CA GLU A 207 54.98 -81.10 -64.05
C GLU A 207 55.45 -81.30 -65.52
N ALA A 208 54.94 -80.50 -66.45
CA ALA A 208 55.34 -80.52 -67.85
C ALA A 208 56.79 -80.04 -68.04
N ASN A 209 57.19 -78.98 -67.34
CA ASN A 209 58.57 -78.48 -67.34
C ASN A 209 59.53 -79.52 -66.74
N GLN A 210 59.16 -80.16 -65.64
CA GLN A 210 59.90 -81.28 -65.07
C GLN A 210 60.03 -82.44 -66.07
N HIS A 211 58.97 -82.75 -66.81
CA HIS A 211 59.00 -83.78 -67.85
C HIS A 211 59.93 -83.40 -69.02
N ILE A 212 59.88 -82.14 -69.48
CA ILE A 212 60.79 -81.60 -70.49
C ILE A 212 62.24 -81.64 -69.99
N GLN A 213 62.49 -81.28 -68.73
CA GLN A 213 63.80 -81.35 -68.10
C GLN A 213 64.33 -82.79 -68.11
N ASN A 214 63.49 -83.75 -67.69
CA ASN A 214 63.81 -85.19 -67.73
C ASN A 214 64.09 -85.66 -69.16
N MET A 215 63.33 -85.18 -70.15
CA MET A 215 63.57 -85.49 -71.56
C MET A 215 64.87 -84.87 -72.06
N LYS A 216 65.18 -83.62 -71.73
CA LYS A 216 66.45 -82.95 -72.06
C LYS A 216 67.64 -83.69 -71.43
N GLU A 217 67.52 -84.11 -70.18
CA GLU A 217 68.54 -84.94 -69.53
C GLU A 217 68.69 -86.30 -70.21
N LYS A 218 67.58 -86.94 -70.59
CA LYS A 218 67.61 -88.19 -71.36
C LYS A 218 68.30 -87.98 -72.71
N THR A 219 67.98 -86.91 -73.43
CA THR A 219 68.64 -86.59 -74.71
C THR A 219 70.10 -86.23 -74.51
N LYS A 220 70.45 -85.58 -73.40
CA LYS A 220 71.84 -85.28 -73.05
C LYS A 220 72.62 -86.57 -72.77
N ARG A 221 72.05 -87.52 -72.01
CA ARG A 221 72.64 -88.85 -71.77
C ARG A 221 72.80 -89.63 -73.08
N GLU A 222 71.79 -89.63 -73.95
CA GLU A 222 71.86 -90.25 -75.27
C GLU A 222 72.93 -89.56 -76.15
N LYS A 223 73.04 -88.22 -76.12
CA LYS A 223 74.06 -87.47 -76.86
C LYS A 223 75.47 -87.73 -76.32
N GLU A 224 75.63 -87.89 -75.01
CA GLU A 224 76.88 -88.29 -74.37
C GLU A 224 77.25 -89.75 -74.69
N GLU A 225 76.27 -90.66 -74.81
CA GLU A 225 76.47 -92.02 -75.33
C GLU A 225 76.89 -92.01 -76.81
N TRP A 226 76.23 -91.21 -77.64
CA TRP A 226 76.64 -91.02 -79.04
C TRP A 226 78.02 -90.40 -79.16
N GLN A 227 78.39 -89.43 -78.32
CA GLN A 227 79.74 -88.87 -78.29
C GLN A 227 80.79 -89.88 -77.84
N ARG A 228 80.48 -90.76 -76.87
CA ARG A 228 81.36 -91.89 -76.50
C ARG A 228 81.52 -92.88 -77.64
N LEU A 229 80.44 -93.23 -78.33
CA LEU A 229 80.48 -94.11 -79.50
C LEU A 229 81.26 -93.48 -80.66
N TYR A 230 81.09 -92.19 -80.91
CA TYR A 230 81.78 -91.45 -81.96
C TYR A 230 83.28 -91.27 -81.67
N GLN A 231 83.66 -91.05 -80.40
CA GLN A 231 85.07 -91.02 -80.00
C GLN A 231 85.72 -92.41 -80.06
N SER A 232 84.99 -93.50 -79.80
CA SER A 232 85.49 -94.86 -79.98
C SER A 232 85.71 -95.26 -81.44
N PHE A 233 85.05 -94.60 -82.40
CA PHE A 233 85.16 -94.89 -83.83
C PHE A 233 86.35 -94.18 -84.51
N PHE A 234 86.86 -93.10 -83.91
CA PHE A 234 87.88 -92.24 -84.54
C PHE A 234 89.32 -92.43 -84.02
N GLU A 235 89.54 -93.29 -83.01
CA GLU A 235 90.89 -93.64 -82.55
C GLU A 235 91.53 -94.80 -83.33
N GLU A 236 90.83 -95.38 -84.33
CA GLU A 236 91.30 -96.55 -85.11
C GLU A 236 91.63 -96.25 -86.58
N SER A 237 91.81 -94.98 -86.99
CA SER A 237 92.29 -94.64 -88.35
C SER A 237 93.12 -93.36 -88.36
N LYS A 238 94.43 -93.55 -88.14
CA LYS A 238 95.49 -92.54 -88.22
C LYS A 238 95.62 -91.85 -89.58
N GLU A 239 96.33 -90.72 -89.53
CA GLU A 239 97.21 -90.19 -90.58
C GLU A 239 96.57 -89.57 -91.83
N THR A 240 96.44 -88.22 -91.85
CA THR A 240 97.22 -87.33 -92.75
C THR A 240 96.91 -85.83 -92.59
N LYS A 241 97.96 -85.07 -92.21
CA LYS A 241 98.45 -83.76 -92.73
C LYS A 241 97.47 -82.56 -92.88
N LEU A 242 97.59 -81.52 -92.05
CA LEU A 242 98.46 -80.30 -92.17
C LEU A 242 97.90 -79.18 -93.10
N TYR A 243 97.36 -78.08 -92.54
CA TYR A 243 98.01 -76.74 -92.45
C TYR A 243 97.04 -75.60 -91.98
N HIS A 244 97.54 -74.82 -91.00
CA HIS A 244 97.26 -73.43 -90.55
C HIS A 244 95.85 -72.98 -90.10
N THR A 245 95.52 -72.52 -88.87
CA THR A 245 96.09 -71.62 -87.80
C THR A 245 95.94 -70.11 -87.99
N ILE A 246 95.02 -69.50 -87.21
CA ILE A 246 95.10 -68.21 -86.47
C ILE A 246 94.16 -68.40 -85.24
N SER A 247 94.62 -68.77 -84.03
CA SER A 247 95.27 -68.00 -82.93
C SER A 247 94.32 -66.91 -82.37
N GLU A 248 93.56 -67.23 -81.32
CA GLU A 248 93.87 -67.05 -79.87
C GLU A 248 93.59 -65.62 -79.42
N GLU A 249 92.82 -65.36 -78.36
CA GLU A 249 93.19 -65.42 -76.94
C GLU A 249 91.97 -64.78 -76.19
N ASP A 250 91.57 -65.07 -74.95
CA ASP A 250 92.15 -65.90 -73.92
C ASP A 250 91.16 -66.10 -72.75
N LYS A 251 91.21 -67.29 -72.13
CA LYS A 251 91.34 -67.55 -70.69
C LYS A 251 90.40 -66.79 -69.73
N ARG A 252 89.53 -67.44 -68.95
CA ARG A 252 89.78 -68.30 -67.75
C ARG A 252 88.47 -68.18 -66.94
N SER A 253 87.97 -69.08 -66.11
CA SER A 253 88.44 -70.31 -65.49
C SER A 253 87.31 -70.77 -64.56
N TYR A 254 87.10 -72.10 -64.49
CA TYR A 254 86.78 -72.87 -63.27
C TYR A 254 85.39 -72.67 -62.62
N GLU A 255 84.59 -73.76 -62.57
CA GLU A 255 84.32 -74.57 -61.35
C GLU A 255 83.49 -73.79 -60.32
N LYS A 256 82.47 -74.31 -59.65
CA LYS A 256 81.88 -75.62 -59.37
C LYS A 256 80.71 -75.26 -58.42
N ASP A 257 79.71 -76.13 -58.33
CA ASP A 257 78.96 -76.43 -57.09
C ASP A 257 78.32 -75.25 -56.30
N SER A 258 77.17 -75.33 -55.67
CA SER A 258 76.15 -76.32 -55.44
C SER A 258 75.29 -75.66 -54.35
N SER A 259 73.99 -75.89 -54.40
CA SER A 259 73.16 -76.07 -53.20
C SER A 259 72.81 -74.87 -52.31
N ASP A 260 71.50 -74.77 -52.16
CA ASP A 260 70.76 -74.73 -50.88
C ASP A 260 70.52 -73.42 -50.11
N ARG A 261 69.21 -73.12 -50.06
CA ARG A 261 68.37 -72.92 -48.86
C ARG A 261 68.79 -71.89 -47.80
N ARG A 262 67.93 -70.87 -47.73
CA ARG A 262 67.16 -70.33 -46.59
C ARG A 262 67.91 -69.87 -45.32
N VAL A 263 67.34 -68.78 -44.79
CA VAL A 263 67.13 -68.40 -43.37
C VAL A 263 67.87 -67.12 -42.93
N SER A 264 67.09 -66.03 -42.95
CA SER A 264 66.82 -65.08 -41.87
C SER A 264 67.91 -64.26 -41.16
N LEU A 265 67.50 -63.01 -40.89
CA LEU A 265 67.75 -62.15 -39.70
C LEU A 265 68.89 -61.10 -39.70
N LYS A 266 68.41 -59.85 -39.54
CA LYS A 266 68.90 -58.69 -38.74
C LYS A 266 69.89 -57.67 -39.35
N ARG A 267 69.35 -56.45 -39.55
CA ARG A 267 69.79 -55.06 -39.16
C ARG A 267 71.27 -54.81 -38.80
N PRO A 268 71.87 -53.66 -39.17
CA PRO A 268 71.57 -52.30 -38.60
C PRO A 268 71.67 -51.12 -39.64
N ARG A 269 71.00 -49.94 -39.59
CA ARG A 269 71.17 -48.67 -38.81
C ARG A 269 72.65 -48.28 -38.57
N TYR A 270 73.24 -47.12 -38.89
CA TYR A 270 72.95 -45.75 -39.37
C TYR A 270 74.12 -45.37 -40.35
N THR A 271 74.17 -44.31 -41.18
CA THR A 271 74.06 -42.84 -41.02
C THR A 271 74.19 -42.19 -42.41
N GLU A 272 73.42 -41.13 -42.70
CA GLU A 272 73.81 -39.80 -43.27
C GLU A 272 74.97 -39.79 -44.31
N GLU A 273 74.85 -39.26 -45.53
CA GLU A 273 74.55 -37.89 -45.97
C GLU A 273 74.04 -37.97 -47.44
N GLU A 274 72.84 -37.46 -47.75
CA GLU A 274 72.60 -36.20 -48.51
C GLU A 274 73.36 -36.08 -49.85
N GLU A 275 72.71 -36.49 -50.94
CA GLU A 275 72.87 -35.89 -52.27
C GLU A 275 71.52 -36.05 -53.03
N GLU A 276 71.07 -34.92 -53.59
CA GLU A 276 69.75 -34.63 -54.13
C GLU A 276 69.53 -35.28 -55.51
N GLU A 277 68.43 -36.02 -55.69
CA GLU A 277 67.87 -36.36 -57.02
C GLU A 277 66.33 -36.24 -56.97
N GLU A 278 65.88 -35.00 -57.18
CA GLU A 278 64.86 -34.56 -58.13
C GLU A 278 64.10 -35.68 -58.92
N ILE A 279 63.05 -36.26 -58.34
CA ILE A 279 61.93 -36.90 -59.06
C ILE A 279 60.61 -36.61 -58.32
N GLU A 280 59.85 -35.68 -58.89
CA GLU A 280 58.39 -35.57 -58.93
C GLU A 280 57.62 -35.38 -57.59
N ASP A 281 57.69 -34.15 -57.08
CA ASP A 281 56.70 -33.54 -56.18
C ASP A 281 55.40 -33.15 -56.93
N GLU A 282 54.50 -34.10 -57.19
CA GLU A 282 53.11 -33.76 -57.60
C GLU A 282 52.04 -34.33 -56.66
N GLU A 283 52.38 -35.18 -55.69
CA GLU A 283 51.39 -35.82 -54.79
C GLU A 283 51.33 -35.19 -53.39
N THR A 284 52.27 -34.32 -53.03
CA THR A 284 52.31 -33.54 -51.78
C THR A 284 51.61 -32.19 -51.89
N ASP A 285 51.63 -31.54 -53.06
CA ASP A 285 50.95 -30.25 -53.28
C ASP A 285 49.42 -30.38 -53.37
N LEU A 286 48.89 -31.55 -53.75
CA LEU A 286 47.43 -31.80 -53.82
C LEU A 286 46.80 -32.03 -52.44
N ALA A 287 47.54 -32.61 -51.49
CA ALA A 287 47.08 -32.78 -50.11
C ALA A 287 47.11 -31.43 -49.34
N ASP A 288 48.10 -30.58 -49.61
CA ASP A 288 48.17 -29.24 -49.03
C ASP A 288 47.15 -28.27 -49.64
N LEU A 289 46.87 -28.34 -50.95
CA LEU A 289 45.78 -27.53 -51.54
C LEU A 289 44.40 -27.93 -51.01
N HIS A 290 44.11 -29.22 -50.87
CA HIS A 290 42.78 -29.67 -50.42
C HIS A 290 42.55 -29.38 -48.93
N THR A 291 43.59 -29.50 -48.10
CA THR A 291 43.50 -29.11 -46.69
C THR A 291 43.44 -27.59 -46.52
N GLN A 292 44.11 -26.82 -47.38
CA GLN A 292 44.03 -25.36 -47.40
C GLN A 292 42.65 -24.85 -47.85
N ASP A 293 42.04 -25.46 -48.87
CA ASP A 293 40.68 -25.14 -49.30
C ASP A 293 39.64 -25.49 -48.23
N LEU A 294 39.79 -26.63 -47.54
CA LEU A 294 38.90 -27.03 -46.45
C LEU A 294 39.05 -26.10 -45.24
N LEU A 295 40.28 -25.68 -44.91
CA LEU A 295 40.54 -24.68 -43.88
C LEU A 295 40.00 -23.29 -44.25
N GLN A 296 40.09 -22.88 -45.52
CA GLN A 296 39.49 -21.64 -46.00
C GLN A 296 37.96 -21.70 -45.97
N SER A 297 37.35 -22.83 -46.32
CA SER A 297 35.90 -23.02 -46.22
C SER A 297 35.42 -22.97 -44.77
N ILE A 298 36.13 -23.63 -43.83
CA ILE A 298 35.81 -23.57 -42.40
C ILE A 298 36.03 -22.16 -41.85
N LEU A 299 37.11 -21.48 -42.23
CA LEU A 299 37.35 -20.08 -41.84
C LEU A 299 36.26 -19.15 -42.38
N HIS A 300 35.81 -19.34 -43.62
CA HIS A 300 34.75 -18.54 -44.21
C HIS A 300 33.40 -18.77 -43.53
N GLU A 301 33.03 -20.03 -43.23
CA GLU A 301 31.83 -20.33 -42.44
C GLU A 301 31.90 -19.74 -41.03
N LEU A 302 33.07 -19.77 -40.38
CA LEU A 302 33.27 -19.16 -39.07
C LEU A 302 33.21 -17.62 -39.14
N GLU A 303 33.75 -17.01 -40.19
CA GLU A 303 33.64 -15.56 -40.46
C GLU A 303 32.20 -15.13 -40.76
N GLU A 304 31.40 -15.97 -41.43
CA GLU A 304 29.99 -15.71 -41.71
C GLU A 304 29.10 -15.89 -40.46
N GLN A 305 29.45 -16.83 -39.57
CA GLN A 305 28.74 -17.06 -38.31
C GLN A 305 29.09 -16.05 -37.22
N ALA A 306 30.32 -15.52 -37.20
CA ALA A 306 30.78 -14.53 -36.22
C ALA A 306 29.86 -13.29 -36.06
N PRO A 307 29.41 -12.60 -37.13
CA PRO A 307 28.50 -11.48 -36.99
C PRO A 307 27.11 -11.88 -36.48
N GLN A 308 26.62 -13.08 -36.82
CA GLN A 308 25.34 -13.59 -36.32
C GLN A 308 25.39 -13.85 -34.82
N LEU A 309 26.48 -14.47 -34.35
CA LEU A 309 26.71 -14.70 -32.92
C LEU A 309 26.88 -13.38 -32.14
N GLU A 310 27.49 -12.36 -32.73
CA GLU A 310 27.63 -11.03 -32.12
C GLU A 310 26.28 -10.29 -32.03
N VAL A 311 25.37 -10.47 -33.01
CA VAL A 311 23.99 -9.95 -32.93
C VAL A 311 23.22 -10.65 -31.82
N GLN A 312 23.27 -11.99 -31.76
CA GLN A 312 22.62 -12.77 -30.70
C GLN A 312 23.15 -12.39 -29.32
N ARG A 313 24.45 -12.20 -29.18
CA ARG A 313 25.07 -11.74 -27.94
C ARG A 313 24.55 -10.37 -27.52
N LYS A 314 24.45 -9.41 -28.44
CA LYS A 314 23.92 -8.06 -28.16
C LYS A 314 22.44 -8.09 -27.78
N GLU A 315 21.64 -8.94 -28.41
CA GLU A 315 20.23 -9.13 -28.05
C GLU A 315 20.10 -9.73 -26.64
N LEU A 316 20.93 -10.72 -26.31
CA LEU A 316 20.96 -11.31 -24.98
C LEU A 316 21.44 -10.32 -23.92
N GLU A 317 22.43 -9.47 -24.22
CA GLU A 317 22.87 -8.39 -23.33
C GLU A 317 21.74 -7.37 -23.09
N ARG A 318 20.95 -7.00 -24.11
CA ARG A 318 19.77 -6.12 -23.95
C ARG A 318 18.69 -6.79 -23.10
N ALA A 319 18.42 -8.08 -23.33
CA ALA A 319 17.45 -8.84 -22.54
C ALA A 319 17.86 -8.88 -21.06
N VAL A 320 19.13 -9.20 -20.77
CA VAL A 320 19.68 -9.21 -19.41
C VAL A 320 19.61 -7.81 -18.76
N GLN A 321 19.85 -6.74 -19.51
CA GLN A 321 19.69 -5.36 -19.00
C GLN A 321 18.23 -5.05 -18.65
N SER A 322 17.28 -5.46 -19.50
CA SER A 322 15.85 -5.26 -19.24
C SER A 322 15.37 -6.05 -18.02
N GLU A 323 15.82 -7.30 -17.85
CA GLU A 323 15.53 -8.10 -16.66
C GLU A 323 16.11 -7.49 -15.39
N ARG A 324 17.36 -6.97 -15.44
CA ARG A 324 17.94 -6.25 -14.30
C ARG A 324 17.12 -5.02 -13.90
N GLN A 325 16.56 -4.29 -14.87
CA GLN A 325 15.67 -3.17 -14.58
C GLN A 325 14.37 -3.62 -13.92
N LEU A 326 13.76 -4.70 -14.41
CA LEU A 326 12.55 -5.28 -13.80
C LEU A 326 12.83 -5.77 -12.37
N VAL A 327 13.95 -6.45 -12.13
CA VAL A 327 14.36 -6.89 -10.79
C VAL A 327 14.50 -5.70 -9.83
N MET A 328 15.17 -4.62 -10.24
CA MET A 328 15.27 -3.41 -9.41
C MET A 328 13.90 -2.78 -9.11
N GLN A 329 12.95 -2.80 -10.07
CA GLN A 329 11.59 -2.29 -9.84
C GLN A 329 10.81 -3.17 -8.86
N LEU A 330 10.95 -4.49 -8.97
CA LEU A 330 10.33 -5.45 -8.05
C LEU A 330 10.91 -5.32 -6.64
N GLU A 331 12.22 -5.11 -6.50
CA GLU A 331 12.85 -4.86 -5.19
C GLU A 331 12.35 -3.57 -4.55
N ARG A 332 12.21 -2.49 -5.32
CA ARG A 332 11.62 -1.23 -4.83
C ARG A 332 10.19 -1.44 -4.35
N SER A 333 9.39 -2.14 -5.15
CA SER A 333 7.98 -2.47 -4.81
C SER A 333 7.89 -3.34 -3.55
N ARG A 334 8.82 -4.30 -3.39
CA ARG A 334 8.92 -5.14 -2.18
C ARG A 334 9.22 -4.31 -0.93
N ILE A 335 10.21 -3.41 -1.00
CA ILE A 335 10.56 -2.53 0.12
C ILE A 335 9.38 -1.63 0.50
N GLU A 336 8.64 -1.11 -0.48
CA GLU A 336 7.45 -0.31 -0.24
C GLU A 336 6.32 -1.12 0.42
N MET A 337 6.07 -2.34 -0.06
CA MET A 337 5.11 -3.27 0.56
C MET A 337 5.48 -3.62 2.01
N ASP A 338 6.77 -3.79 2.32
CA ASP A 338 7.21 -4.07 3.70
C ASP A 338 7.02 -2.84 4.61
N LYS A 339 7.24 -1.62 4.11
CA LYS A 339 6.88 -0.38 4.85
C LYS A 339 5.39 -0.29 5.12
N LEU A 340 4.55 -0.62 4.13
CA LEU A 340 3.09 -0.63 4.30
C LEU A 340 2.65 -1.67 5.33
N ARG A 341 3.27 -2.86 5.34
CA ARG A 341 3.01 -3.89 6.37
C ARG A 341 3.38 -3.42 7.77
N THR A 342 4.52 -2.77 7.95
CA THR A 342 4.90 -2.23 9.27
C THR A 342 3.97 -1.11 9.73
N ASN A 343 3.51 -0.25 8.82
CA ASN A 343 2.54 0.80 9.13
C ASN A 343 1.18 0.21 9.49
N ASN A 344 0.72 -0.82 8.76
CA ASN A 344 -0.55 -1.49 9.06
C ASN A 344 -0.51 -2.14 10.45
N LYS A 345 0.58 -2.83 10.79
CA LYS A 345 0.79 -3.40 12.13
C LYS A 345 0.72 -2.33 13.23
N TYR A 346 1.36 -1.18 13.02
CA TYR A 346 1.28 -0.06 13.97
C TYR A 346 -0.15 0.47 14.13
N LEU A 347 -0.90 0.60 13.03
CA LEU A 347 -2.30 1.03 13.06
C LEU A 347 -3.22 0.01 13.75
N GLU A 348 -2.99 -1.30 13.55
CA GLU A 348 -3.70 -2.36 14.27
C GLU A 348 -3.41 -2.32 15.78
N GLU A 349 -2.17 -2.07 16.18
CA GLU A 349 -1.79 -1.88 17.58
C GLU A 349 -2.49 -0.65 18.19
N GLN A 350 -2.51 0.49 17.49
CA GLN A 350 -3.25 1.69 17.92
C GLN A 350 -4.75 1.44 18.02
N ARG A 351 -5.33 0.72 17.05
CA ARG A 351 -6.74 0.35 17.06
C ARG A 351 -7.08 -0.52 18.27
N SER A 352 -6.26 -1.52 18.58
CA SER A 352 -6.42 -2.38 19.75
C SER A 352 -6.40 -1.59 21.08
N ILE A 353 -5.47 -0.62 21.19
CA ILE A 353 -5.40 0.29 22.36
C ILE A 353 -6.69 1.11 22.49
N LEU A 354 -7.18 1.70 21.39
CA LEU A 354 -8.40 2.50 21.39
C LEU A 354 -9.64 1.65 21.70
N GLU A 355 -9.74 0.44 21.14
CA GLU A 355 -10.83 -0.49 21.43
C GLU A 355 -10.85 -0.88 22.92
N SER A 356 -9.69 -1.13 23.52
CA SER A 356 -9.55 -1.38 24.96
C SER A 356 -10.01 -0.18 25.81
N GLN A 357 -9.62 1.04 25.44
CA GLN A 357 -10.04 2.27 26.13
C GLN A 357 -11.55 2.50 26.04
N VAL A 358 -12.15 2.26 24.87
CA VAL A 358 -13.60 2.37 24.67
C VAL A 358 -14.34 1.36 25.55
N GLU A 359 -13.83 0.14 25.65
CA GLU A 359 -14.45 -0.90 26.49
C GLU A 359 -14.33 -0.56 27.98
N GLU A 360 -13.19 -0.03 28.44
CA GLU A 360 -13.03 0.49 29.80
C GLU A 360 -14.03 1.62 30.11
N LEU A 361 -14.24 2.55 29.17
CA LEU A 361 -15.22 3.63 29.31
C LEU A 361 -16.66 3.10 29.36
N LYS A 362 -17.02 2.10 28.56
CA LYS A 362 -18.33 1.44 28.66
C LYS A 362 -18.53 0.79 30.03
N GLN A 363 -17.52 0.10 30.55
CA GLN A 363 -17.59 -0.50 31.89
C GLN A 363 -17.74 0.56 32.99
N LYS A 364 -17.01 1.67 32.92
CA LYS A 364 -17.14 2.80 33.84
C LYS A 364 -18.54 3.42 33.78
N LYS A 365 -19.07 3.62 32.57
CA LYS A 365 -20.44 4.12 32.37
C LYS A 365 -21.46 3.19 33.03
N GLN A 366 -21.39 1.88 32.77
CA GLN A 366 -22.29 0.91 33.39
C GLN A 366 -22.14 0.87 34.91
N SER A 367 -20.92 1.00 35.45
CA SER A 367 -20.67 1.10 36.89
C SER A 367 -21.32 2.34 37.51
N LEU A 368 -21.26 3.48 36.82
CA LEU A 368 -21.91 4.72 37.24
C LEU A 368 -23.44 4.60 37.19
N GLU A 369 -24.00 4.03 36.11
CA GLU A 369 -25.44 3.78 35.99
C GLU A 369 -25.95 2.86 37.10
N ARG A 370 -25.21 1.79 37.42
CA ARG A 370 -25.55 0.90 38.55
C ARG A 370 -25.48 1.63 39.89
N ARG A 371 -24.46 2.45 40.12
CA ARG A 371 -24.34 3.27 41.35
C ARG A 371 -25.48 4.28 41.47
N MET A 372 -25.86 4.91 40.37
CA MET A 372 -26.98 5.86 40.33
C MET A 372 -28.31 5.16 40.61
N LEU A 373 -28.55 3.98 40.01
CA LEU A 373 -29.74 3.17 40.29
C LEU A 373 -29.79 2.69 41.74
N LEU A 374 -28.66 2.28 42.31
CA LEU A 374 -28.59 1.92 43.73
C LEU A 374 -28.85 3.13 44.63
N ALA A 375 -28.30 4.31 44.32
CA ALA A 375 -28.54 5.53 45.07
C ALA A 375 -30.01 5.99 44.99
N LEU A 376 -30.67 5.78 43.85
CA LEU A 376 -32.11 6.01 43.70
C LEU A 376 -32.93 4.98 44.48
N ARG A 377 -32.51 3.71 44.50
CA ARG A 377 -33.20 2.62 45.19
C ARG A 377 -33.03 2.63 46.71
N GLU A 378 -31.88 3.06 47.22
CA GLU A 378 -31.66 3.33 48.65
C GLU A 378 -32.40 4.58 49.12
N LYS A 379 -32.79 5.46 48.19
CA LYS A 379 -33.64 6.64 48.42
C LYS A 379 -35.09 6.40 48.00
N ASP A 380 -35.68 5.29 48.43
CA ASP A 380 -37.13 5.21 48.51
C ASP A 380 -37.61 5.70 49.89
N MET A 381 -38.52 6.68 49.86
CA MET A 381 -39.49 7.07 50.91
C MET A 381 -39.02 8.06 51.99
N ASN A 382 -38.88 9.34 51.60
CA ASN A 382 -39.45 10.54 52.28
C ASN A 382 -38.56 11.77 52.10
N SER A 383 -38.70 12.46 50.96
CA SER A 383 -38.67 13.93 50.86
C SER A 383 -38.47 14.34 49.39
N GLU A 384 -39.49 14.98 48.82
CA GLU A 384 -39.45 15.62 47.50
C GLU A 384 -38.38 16.73 47.39
N ASN A 385 -37.70 17.10 48.48
CA ASN A 385 -36.71 18.20 48.50
C ASN A 385 -35.23 17.76 48.47
N ILE A 386 -34.92 16.46 48.45
CA ILE A 386 -33.51 15.98 48.48
C ILE A 386 -32.97 15.63 47.08
N LEU A 387 -33.83 15.45 46.08
CA LEU A 387 -33.40 15.17 44.71
C LEU A 387 -32.74 16.37 44.02
N ASP A 388 -33.21 17.59 44.27
CA ASP A 388 -32.63 18.81 43.68
C ASP A 388 -31.23 19.13 44.21
N THR A 389 -31.00 18.97 45.51
CA THR A 389 -29.70 19.28 46.13
C THR A 389 -28.62 18.27 45.74
N HIS A 390 -28.97 17.01 45.52
CA HIS A 390 -28.01 16.00 45.07
C HIS A 390 -27.76 16.04 43.56
N PHE A 391 -28.76 16.35 42.73
CA PHE A 391 -28.53 16.58 41.30
C PHE A 391 -27.66 17.81 41.08
N GLN A 392 -27.90 18.91 41.78
CA GLN A 392 -27.01 20.08 41.76
C GLN A 392 -25.61 19.73 42.26
N GLY A 393 -25.46 18.94 43.33
CA GLY A 393 -24.15 18.51 43.82
C GLY A 393 -23.40 17.59 42.84
N LEU A 394 -24.11 16.81 42.03
CA LEU A 394 -23.53 15.91 41.03
C LEU A 394 -23.17 16.66 39.74
N VAL A 395 -24.01 17.62 39.33
CA VAL A 395 -23.72 18.59 38.26
C VAL A 395 -22.52 19.46 38.64
N GLN A 396 -22.47 20.01 39.86
CA GLN A 396 -21.33 20.78 40.36
C GLN A 396 -20.04 19.95 40.45
N ARG A 397 -20.12 18.66 40.79
CA ARG A 397 -18.94 17.78 40.76
C ARG A 397 -18.47 17.46 39.34
N LEU A 398 -19.39 17.35 38.39
CA LEU A 398 -19.07 17.16 36.98
C LEU A 398 -18.50 18.45 36.36
N GLU A 399 -19.02 19.62 36.73
CA GLU A 399 -18.47 20.93 36.38
C GLU A 399 -17.09 21.14 37.00
N TRP A 400 -16.91 20.78 38.28
CA TRP A 400 -15.61 20.86 38.95
C TRP A 400 -14.57 19.92 38.33
N LEU A 401 -14.96 18.70 37.93
CA LEU A 401 -14.07 17.79 37.21
C LEU A 401 -13.74 18.32 35.80
N ALA A 402 -14.68 18.98 35.13
CA ALA A 402 -14.44 19.65 33.85
C ALA A 402 -13.48 20.85 34.01
N GLU A 403 -13.68 21.70 35.03
CA GLU A 403 -12.78 22.80 35.38
C GLU A 403 -11.39 22.30 35.78
N GLU A 404 -11.27 21.22 36.55
CA GLU A 404 -9.96 20.68 36.95
C GLU A 404 -9.19 20.09 35.74
N THR A 405 -9.90 19.57 34.73
CA THR A 405 -9.28 19.18 33.45
C THR A 405 -8.87 20.38 32.60
N GLU A 406 -9.62 21.48 32.65
CA GLU A 406 -9.22 22.74 32.02
C GLU A 406 -8.03 23.40 32.74
N ASP A 407 -7.99 23.41 34.06
CA ASP A 407 -6.91 24.04 34.83
C ASP A 407 -5.59 23.26 34.74
N LYS A 408 -5.65 21.93 34.65
CA LYS A 408 -4.48 21.12 34.28
C LYS A 408 -3.98 21.45 32.86
N SER A 409 -4.88 21.89 31.97
CA SER A 409 -4.51 22.38 30.62
C SER A 409 -3.97 23.82 30.61
N ARG A 410 -4.35 24.66 31.59
CA ARG A 410 -3.88 26.05 31.76
C ARG A 410 -2.56 26.15 32.53
N PHE A 411 -2.27 25.24 33.46
CA PHE A 411 -1.00 25.21 34.21
C PHE A 411 0.22 24.91 33.30
N VAL A 412 0.01 24.32 32.13
CA VAL A 412 1.07 24.09 31.12
C VAL A 412 1.32 25.35 30.26
N ARG A 413 0.50 26.41 30.38
CA ARG A 413 0.55 27.59 29.50
C ARG A 413 1.08 28.88 30.13
N SER A 414 1.34 28.96 31.44
CA SER A 414 1.71 30.22 32.12
C SER A 414 3.20 30.43 32.45
N SER A 415 4.11 29.57 31.99
CA SER A 415 5.56 29.80 32.17
C SER A 415 6.21 30.43 30.92
N THR A 416 5.93 31.71 30.69
CA THR A 416 6.76 32.60 29.85
C THR A 416 7.47 33.62 30.74
N PRO A 417 8.81 33.68 30.76
CA PRO A 417 9.52 34.75 31.46
C PRO A 417 9.64 35.98 30.57
N SER A 418 9.16 37.11 31.08
CA SER A 418 9.34 38.44 30.50
C SER A 418 10.79 38.92 30.61
N THR A 419 11.29 39.44 29.50
CA THR A 419 12.53 40.21 29.33
C THR A 419 12.56 41.51 30.15
N VAL A 420 13.56 41.66 31.02
CA VAL A 420 14.24 42.95 31.33
C VAL A 420 15.74 42.69 31.61
N SER A 421 16.54 43.63 31.14
CA SER A 421 17.98 43.66 30.88
C SER A 421 18.96 43.60 32.07
N ARG A 422 20.20 43.23 31.67
CA ARG A 422 21.53 43.69 32.11
C ARG A 422 22.11 43.24 33.47
N SER A 423 23.38 42.81 33.34
CA SER A 423 24.53 43.02 34.23
C SER A 423 25.01 41.83 35.08
N LEU A 424 26.16 41.30 34.65
CA LEU A 424 27.31 40.83 35.44
C LEU A 424 27.02 39.98 36.70
N PHE A 425 27.33 38.68 36.64
CA PHE A 425 28.46 38.07 37.36
C PHE A 425 28.54 36.56 37.08
N GLN A 426 29.76 36.06 37.14
CA GLN A 426 30.20 34.68 36.97
C GLN A 426 29.62 33.72 38.03
N THR A 427 29.30 32.49 37.66
CA THR A 427 30.04 31.25 38.02
C THR A 427 29.16 30.00 37.93
N ASN A 428 29.72 28.98 37.25
CA ASN A 428 29.58 27.54 37.41
C ASN A 428 28.43 26.96 38.25
N SER A 429 27.61 26.10 37.64
CA SER A 429 27.72 24.63 37.78
C SER A 429 26.38 23.89 37.57
N VAL A 430 26.50 22.68 37.03
CA VAL A 430 25.51 21.56 37.02
C VAL A 430 24.32 21.69 36.06
N VAL A 431 24.55 21.22 34.83
CA VAL A 431 23.51 20.91 33.83
C VAL A 431 22.76 19.65 34.25
N LYS A 432 21.53 19.82 34.75
CA LYS A 432 20.46 18.82 34.66
C LYS A 432 19.83 18.93 33.27
N SER A 433 20.03 17.92 32.43
CA SER A 433 19.37 17.77 31.13
C SER A 433 17.86 17.65 31.33
N ARG A 434 17.16 18.78 31.15
CA ARG A 434 15.70 18.86 31.10
C ARG A 434 15.28 18.51 29.67
N GLU A 435 14.84 17.28 29.48
CA GLU A 435 14.27 16.79 28.23
C GLU A 435 13.10 17.70 27.81
N LYS A 436 13.22 18.27 26.61
CA LYS A 436 12.13 18.98 25.95
C LYS A 436 11.04 17.95 25.62
N PRO A 437 9.76 18.20 25.93
CA PRO A 437 8.69 17.31 25.49
C PRO A 437 8.66 17.31 23.96
N SER A 438 8.84 16.14 23.38
CA SER A 438 8.88 15.89 21.94
C SER A 438 7.59 16.37 21.27
N SER A 439 7.69 16.76 20.01
CA SER A 439 6.57 17.18 19.14
C SER A 439 5.40 16.18 19.09
N SER A 440 5.62 14.93 19.53
CA SER A 440 4.57 13.91 19.68
C SER A 440 3.48 14.28 20.69
N PHE A 441 3.82 14.96 21.79
CA PHE A 441 2.85 15.33 22.83
C PHE A 441 1.88 16.42 22.35
N LYS A 442 2.34 17.33 21.48
CA LYS A 442 1.48 18.35 20.88
C LYS A 442 0.51 17.73 19.88
N SER A 443 0.94 16.73 19.12
CA SER A 443 0.09 15.97 18.20
C SER A 443 -0.99 15.20 18.97
N LEU A 444 -0.59 14.50 20.05
CA LEU A 444 -1.51 13.72 20.88
C LEU A 444 -2.53 14.62 21.60
N ALA A 445 -2.11 15.77 22.12
CA ALA A 445 -3.03 16.73 22.74
C ALA A 445 -4.04 17.32 21.74
N GLN A 446 -3.66 17.44 20.47
CA GLN A 446 -4.56 17.91 19.41
C GLN A 446 -5.54 16.82 18.99
N GLU A 447 -5.08 15.56 18.94
CA GLU A 447 -5.91 14.40 18.64
C GLU A 447 -6.94 14.11 19.75
N VAL A 448 -6.55 14.23 21.01
CA VAL A 448 -7.46 14.12 22.16
C VAL A 448 -8.52 15.23 22.15
N LYS A 449 -8.16 16.46 21.76
CA LYS A 449 -9.14 17.55 21.59
C LYS A 449 -10.13 17.28 20.47
N GLU A 450 -9.66 16.71 19.37
CA GLU A 450 -10.51 16.36 18.23
C GLU A 450 -11.47 15.21 18.59
N LEU A 451 -11.00 14.23 19.38
CA LEU A 451 -11.84 13.16 19.92
C LEU A 451 -12.92 13.68 20.88
N LEU A 452 -12.58 14.60 21.77
CA LEU A 452 -13.57 15.22 22.68
C LEU A 452 -14.64 16.00 21.91
N ARG A 453 -14.27 16.77 20.89
CA ARG A 453 -15.24 17.45 20.00
C ARG A 453 -16.15 16.47 19.27
N ARG A 454 -15.59 15.37 18.76
CA ARG A 454 -16.39 14.31 18.12
C ARG A 454 -17.37 13.68 19.11
N GLN A 455 -16.94 13.46 20.35
CA GLN A 455 -17.79 12.91 21.40
C GLN A 455 -18.94 13.86 21.78
N GLU A 456 -18.67 15.16 21.93
CA GLU A 456 -19.70 16.19 22.17
C GLU A 456 -20.73 16.24 21.03
N THR A 457 -20.26 16.16 19.79
CA THR A 457 -21.12 16.12 18.58
C THR A 457 -22.01 14.87 18.56
N LEU A 458 -21.48 13.74 19.01
CA LEU A 458 -22.21 12.46 19.07
C LEU A 458 -23.26 12.48 20.19
N ILE A 459 -22.94 13.09 21.33
CA ILE A 459 -23.89 13.25 22.44
C ILE A 459 -25.05 14.18 22.03
N THR A 460 -24.75 15.31 21.40
CA THR A 460 -25.78 16.26 20.93
C THR A 460 -26.69 15.65 19.86
N THR A 461 -26.14 14.88 18.91
CA THR A 461 -26.96 14.16 17.92
C THR A 461 -27.83 13.07 18.55
N LEU A 462 -27.34 12.34 19.56
CA LEU A 462 -28.15 11.37 20.29
C LEU A 462 -29.29 12.02 21.09
N ILE A 463 -29.05 13.20 21.68
CA ILE A 463 -30.10 13.98 22.37
C ILE A 463 -31.18 14.39 21.36
N GLN A 464 -30.78 14.94 20.20
CA GLN A 464 -31.72 15.31 19.13
C GLN A 464 -32.53 14.12 18.62
N GLN A 465 -31.90 12.95 18.43
CA GLN A 465 -32.62 11.74 18.04
C GLN A 465 -33.63 11.30 19.10
N LYS A 466 -33.26 11.35 20.39
CA LYS A 466 -34.16 11.03 21.49
C LYS A 466 -35.39 11.96 21.51
N ASP A 467 -35.19 13.25 21.27
CA ASP A 467 -36.29 14.23 21.25
C ASP A 467 -37.21 14.04 20.04
N LEU A 468 -36.65 13.65 18.88
CA LEU A 468 -37.43 13.26 17.69
C LEU A 468 -38.26 12.00 17.95
N TYR A 469 -37.68 10.98 18.57
CA TYR A 469 -38.43 9.77 18.94
C TYR A 469 -39.52 10.06 19.97
N ARG A 470 -39.26 10.91 20.96
CA ARG A 470 -40.28 11.36 21.92
C ARG A 470 -41.45 12.03 21.19
N SER A 471 -41.15 12.93 20.26
CA SER A 471 -42.18 13.65 19.48
C SER A 471 -43.02 12.69 18.62
N LEU A 472 -42.39 11.71 17.97
CA LEU A 472 -43.09 10.69 17.17
C LEU A 472 -44.01 9.81 18.03
N VAL A 473 -43.54 9.39 19.20
CA VAL A 473 -44.33 8.58 20.14
C VAL A 473 -45.51 9.38 20.71
N GLU A 474 -45.32 10.67 21.01
CA GLU A 474 -46.39 11.55 21.46
C GLU A 474 -47.45 11.78 20.35
N GLU A 475 -47.06 11.93 19.08
CA GLU A 475 -48.00 12.03 17.96
C GLU A 475 -48.79 10.74 17.70
N GLU A 476 -48.18 9.57 17.91
CA GLU A 476 -48.81 8.27 17.63
C GLU A 476 -49.75 7.83 18.77
N ILE A 477 -49.48 8.24 20.02
CA ILE A 477 -50.33 7.95 21.18
C ILE A 477 -51.49 8.95 21.32
N LEU A 478 -51.32 10.21 20.89
CA LEU A 478 -52.34 11.27 21.05
C LEU A 478 -53.29 11.47 19.86
N LYS A 479 -53.16 10.70 18.77
CA LYS A 479 -54.20 10.64 17.73
C LYS A 479 -55.26 9.60 18.10
N PRO A 480 -56.42 9.98 18.68
CA PRO A 480 -57.54 9.06 18.77
C PRO A 480 -57.87 8.59 17.36
N LYS A 481 -58.03 7.27 17.18
CA LYS A 481 -58.56 6.67 15.95
C LYS A 481 -59.98 7.22 15.71
N SER A 482 -60.08 8.36 15.05
CA SER A 482 -61.34 8.86 14.51
C SER A 482 -61.54 8.26 13.12
N GLY A 483 -62.38 7.22 13.06
CA GLY A 483 -62.96 6.75 11.80
C GLY A 483 -62.58 5.32 11.41
N CYS A 484 -63.20 4.34 12.08
CA CYS A 484 -63.91 3.22 11.47
C CYS A 484 -65.00 2.76 12.44
#